data_AF-M0EAJ9-F1
#
_entry.id   AF-M0EAJ9-F1
#
_cell.length_a   1.000
_cell.length_b   1.000
_cell.length_c   1.000
_cell.angle_alpha   90.00
_cell.angle_beta   90.00
_cell.angle_gamma   90.00
#
_symmetry.space_group_name_H-M   'P 1'
#
loop_
_entity.id
_entity.type
_entity.pdbx_description
1 polymer ?
#
loop_
_entity_poly.entity_id
_entity_poly.type
_entity_poly.pdbx_seq_one_letter_code
_entity_poly.pdbx_strand_id
1 'polypeptide(L)'
;MTDEPVDSQAVINAVGDRTADDLDPRVHEYTAGEGQEGIPFIGAGPGDPGLLTVRGKELVDDADLVVHAGSLVSSALLEEHCADAELVNSVGKDLEELIPLMRDAHKSGRTVVRLHSGDPAVYGAALEQIDALEREGVPAYIVPGVTSSFAAAATLRTQLTLNGVANHVAFTRPRGKTLDAEDDHVAEFVEMGDVTTCIYLGTHAVSDTMDRLLDRDGVDPETPVAVVYHASWDDEDVITGSIADIGEKVESAGYRASAMVLIGEAATGAGYERSFLYGDWANSGATDAASGEPDDAADAAETTETEADD
;
A
#
# COMPACT_ATOMS: atom_id res chain seq x y z
N MET A 1 42.68 1.08 9.94
CA MET A 1 41.74 1.84 9.11
C MET A 1 40.58 2.15 10.02
N THR A 2 40.42 3.40 10.40
CA THR A 2 39.31 3.85 11.24
C THR A 2 38.04 3.73 10.41
N ASP A 3 37.16 2.78 10.76
CA ASP A 3 35.77 2.79 10.31
C ASP A 3 35.12 4.00 10.98
N GLU A 4 35.16 5.15 10.30
CA GLU A 4 34.25 6.23 10.66
C GLU A 4 32.84 5.80 10.25
N PRO A 5 31.85 5.87 11.15
CA PRO A 5 30.48 5.51 10.81
C PRO A 5 30.00 6.38 9.65
N VAL A 6 29.37 5.75 8.66
CA VAL A 6 28.82 6.44 7.49
C VAL A 6 27.62 7.29 7.95
N ASP A 7 27.62 8.57 7.59
CA ASP A 7 26.52 9.50 7.86
C ASP A 7 25.28 9.10 7.04
N SER A 8 24.31 8.45 7.68
CA SER A 8 23.09 7.94 7.05
C SER A 8 22.21 9.05 6.46
N GLN A 9 22.29 10.28 6.99
CA GLN A 9 21.53 11.41 6.46
C GLN A 9 22.15 11.94 5.15
N ALA A 10 23.49 12.03 5.08
CA ALA A 10 24.20 12.43 3.86
C ALA A 10 23.94 11.44 2.71
N VAL A 11 23.81 10.16 3.05
CA VAL A 11 23.41 9.05 2.19
C VAL A 11 22.02 9.27 1.61
N ILE A 12 21.01 9.49 2.44
CA ILE A 12 19.62 9.72 2.02
C ILE A 12 19.54 10.93 1.08
N ASN A 13 20.23 12.02 1.43
CA ASN A 13 20.26 13.23 0.61
C ASN A 13 20.85 12.95 -0.79
N ALA A 14 21.93 12.17 -0.88
CA ALA A 14 22.55 11.83 -2.17
C ALA A 14 21.68 10.88 -3.02
N VAL A 15 20.83 10.04 -2.42
CA VAL A 15 19.85 9.23 -3.17
C VAL A 15 18.68 10.08 -3.65
N GLY A 16 18.23 11.04 -2.83
CA GLY A 16 17.17 11.99 -3.18
C GLY A 16 17.50 12.84 -4.42
N ASP A 17 18.79 13.02 -4.72
CA ASP A 17 19.28 13.74 -5.90
C ASP A 17 19.27 12.90 -7.21
N ARG A 18 18.89 11.61 -7.18
CA ARG A 18 18.72 10.79 -8.41
C ARG A 18 17.59 11.33 -9.28
N THR A 19 17.82 11.46 -10.58
CA THR A 19 16.77 11.84 -11.54
C THR A 19 15.83 10.68 -11.84
N ALA A 20 14.57 10.98 -12.16
CA ALA A 20 13.51 10.00 -12.47
C ALA A 20 13.86 9.01 -13.61
N ASP A 21 14.88 9.32 -14.43
CA ASP A 21 15.33 8.50 -15.56
C ASP A 21 16.33 7.39 -15.18
N ASP A 22 16.83 7.35 -13.94
CA ASP A 22 17.80 6.34 -13.49
C ASP A 22 17.13 5.30 -12.57
N LEU A 23 16.31 4.41 -13.15
CA LEU A 23 15.83 3.22 -12.45
C LEU A 23 17.02 2.39 -11.94
N ASP A 24 16.87 1.79 -10.76
CA ASP A 24 17.88 0.87 -10.24
C ASP A 24 18.11 -0.27 -11.25
N PRO A 25 19.35 -0.52 -11.70
CA PRO A 25 19.63 -1.52 -12.73
C PRO A 25 19.16 -2.93 -12.34
N ARG A 26 19.01 -3.20 -11.03
CA ARG A 26 18.54 -4.49 -10.50
C ARG A 26 17.04 -4.73 -10.72
N VAL A 27 16.27 -3.74 -11.15
CA VAL A 27 14.84 -3.91 -11.53
C VAL A 27 14.65 -4.96 -12.62
N HIS A 28 15.70 -5.28 -13.40
CA HIS A 28 15.68 -6.32 -14.43
C HIS A 28 16.34 -7.63 -14.01
N GLU A 29 16.90 -7.72 -12.81
CA GLU A 29 17.62 -8.89 -12.32
C GLU A 29 16.72 -9.84 -11.52
N TYR A 30 15.77 -9.29 -10.77
CA TYR A 30 14.88 -10.06 -9.89
C TYR A 30 13.42 -9.63 -10.03
N THR A 31 12.52 -10.60 -9.93
CA THR A 31 11.09 -10.36 -9.72
C THR A 31 10.80 -10.25 -8.22
N ALA A 32 9.67 -9.63 -7.87
CA ALA A 32 9.23 -9.49 -6.46
C ALA A 32 8.95 -10.83 -5.76
N GLY A 33 8.87 -11.95 -6.49
CA GLY A 33 8.66 -13.29 -5.94
C GLY A 33 9.93 -14.14 -5.81
N GLU A 34 11.06 -13.68 -6.34
CA GLU A 34 12.31 -14.42 -6.30
C GLU A 34 13.07 -14.17 -4.98
N GLY A 35 13.72 -15.21 -4.47
CA GLY A 35 14.61 -15.07 -3.32
C GLY A 35 15.89 -14.33 -3.70
N GLN A 36 16.30 -13.39 -2.85
CA GLN A 36 17.50 -12.58 -3.03
C GLN A 36 18.43 -12.77 -1.83
N GLU A 37 19.74 -12.63 -2.06
CA GLU A 37 20.72 -12.55 -0.96
C GLU A 37 20.62 -11.18 -0.28
N GLY A 38 20.74 -11.14 1.05
CA GLY A 38 20.68 -9.90 1.82
C GLY A 38 19.67 -9.92 2.97
N ILE A 39 19.37 -8.74 3.49
CA ILE A 39 18.38 -8.53 4.55
C ILE A 39 17.00 -8.26 3.93
N PRO A 40 16.01 -9.16 4.06
CA PRO A 40 14.66 -8.90 3.60
C PRO A 40 13.92 -7.94 4.54
N PHE A 41 13.29 -6.93 3.93
CA PHE A 41 12.33 -6.00 4.52
C PHE A 41 10.94 -6.54 4.22
N ILE A 42 10.35 -7.24 5.18
CA ILE A 42 9.16 -8.06 4.99
C ILE A 42 7.93 -7.31 5.46
N GLY A 43 6.93 -7.21 4.58
CA GLY A 43 5.58 -6.83 4.97
C GLY A 43 4.93 -7.92 5.81
N ALA A 44 4.78 -7.67 7.10
CA ALA A 44 4.21 -8.58 8.08
C ALA A 44 2.69 -8.76 7.93
N GLY A 45 2.06 -7.96 7.06
CA GLY A 45 0.61 -7.92 6.93
C GLY A 45 -0.06 -7.03 7.99
N PRO A 46 -1.40 -7.00 8.00
CA PRO A 46 -2.18 -6.05 8.79
C PRO A 46 -2.31 -6.42 10.27
N GLY A 47 -2.04 -7.67 10.68
CA GLY A 47 -2.18 -8.12 12.06
C GLY A 47 -2.17 -9.64 12.22
N ASP A 48 -3.13 -10.32 11.59
CA ASP A 48 -3.27 -11.78 11.64
C ASP A 48 -2.00 -12.48 11.09
N PRO A 49 -1.36 -13.40 11.84
CA PRO A 49 -0.22 -14.19 11.35
C PRO A 49 -0.50 -14.92 10.03
N GLY A 50 -1.75 -15.35 9.79
CA GLY A 50 -2.20 -16.00 8.55
C GLY A 50 -2.21 -15.09 7.32
N LEU A 51 -2.05 -13.77 7.49
CA LEU A 51 -1.92 -12.80 6.41
C LEU A 51 -0.46 -12.45 6.08
N LEU A 52 0.50 -13.06 6.78
CA LEU A 52 1.89 -13.07 6.34
C LEU A 52 2.00 -13.86 5.03
N THR A 53 2.73 -13.33 4.06
CA THR A 53 2.94 -14.05 2.81
C THR A 53 3.74 -15.32 3.05
N VAL A 54 3.52 -16.36 2.23
CA VAL A 54 4.28 -17.61 2.33
C VAL A 54 5.79 -17.34 2.33
N ARG A 55 6.25 -16.44 1.45
CA ARG A 55 7.66 -16.03 1.38
C ARG A 55 8.13 -15.30 2.64
N GLY A 56 7.32 -14.41 3.19
CA GLY A 56 7.61 -13.73 4.45
C GLY A 56 7.78 -14.72 5.59
N LYS A 57 6.87 -15.68 5.71
CA LYS A 57 6.92 -16.74 6.73
C LYS A 57 8.20 -17.58 6.63
N GLU A 58 8.52 -18.09 5.44
CA GLU A 58 9.74 -18.88 5.20
C GLU A 58 11.01 -18.14 5.64
N LEU A 59 11.10 -16.84 5.38
CA LEU A 59 12.25 -16.03 5.73
C LEU A 59 12.35 -15.73 7.23
N VAL A 60 11.20 -15.55 7.88
CA VAL A 60 11.13 -15.21 9.31
C VAL A 60 11.39 -16.44 10.19
N ASP A 61 10.83 -17.59 9.83
CA ASP A 61 11.00 -18.84 10.60
C ASP A 61 12.49 -19.25 10.73
N ASP A 62 13.32 -18.92 9.73
CA ASP A 62 14.76 -19.24 9.68
C ASP A 62 15.66 -18.10 10.18
N ALA A 63 15.10 -17.02 10.74
CA ALA A 63 15.84 -15.82 11.12
C ALA A 63 16.55 -15.95 12.48
N ASP A 64 17.84 -15.62 12.54
CA ASP A 64 18.60 -15.49 13.80
C ASP A 64 18.31 -14.17 14.52
N LEU A 65 17.94 -13.13 13.76
CA LEU A 65 17.66 -11.77 14.24
C LEU A 65 16.45 -11.20 13.50
N VAL A 66 15.43 -10.80 14.26
CA VAL A 66 14.22 -10.14 13.76
C VAL A 66 14.17 -8.72 14.32
N VAL A 67 14.29 -7.72 13.45
CA VAL A 67 14.11 -6.31 13.81
C VAL A 67 12.70 -5.88 13.42
N HIS A 68 11.87 -5.43 14.36
CA HIS A 68 10.45 -5.11 14.09
C HIS A 68 10.07 -3.68 14.51
N ALA A 69 9.08 -3.10 13.83
CA ALA A 69 8.59 -1.73 14.06
C ALA A 69 7.64 -1.61 15.28
N GLY A 70 7.99 -2.22 16.40
CA GLY A 70 7.23 -2.14 17.65
C GLY A 70 5.81 -2.71 17.57
N SER A 71 4.85 -2.01 18.18
CA SER A 71 3.47 -2.49 18.41
C SER A 71 2.59 -2.53 17.15
N LEU A 72 3.09 -2.07 16.00
CA LEU A 72 2.38 -2.18 14.73
C LEU A 72 2.56 -3.58 14.10
N VAL A 73 3.50 -4.37 14.61
CA VAL A 73 3.62 -5.80 14.29
C VAL A 73 2.97 -6.58 15.43
N SER A 74 2.02 -7.46 15.08
CA SER A 74 1.26 -8.24 16.06
C SER A 74 2.17 -9.12 16.92
N SER A 75 1.94 -9.12 18.23
CA SER A 75 2.64 -10.02 19.15
C SER A 75 2.39 -11.49 18.81
N ALA A 76 1.19 -11.83 18.31
CA ALA A 76 0.87 -13.19 17.88
C ALA A 76 1.80 -13.66 16.76
N LEU A 77 2.11 -12.79 15.79
CA LEU A 77 3.04 -13.10 14.69
C LEU A 77 4.46 -13.33 15.21
N LEU A 78 4.93 -12.49 16.13
CA LEU A 78 6.25 -12.64 16.74
C LEU A 78 6.35 -13.92 17.57
N GLU A 79 5.31 -14.26 18.32
CA GLU A 79 5.25 -15.49 19.13
C GLU A 79 5.17 -16.74 18.26
N GLU A 80 4.46 -16.71 17.14
CA GLU A 80 4.28 -17.87 16.26
C GLU A 80 5.49 -18.14 15.36
N HIS A 81 6.07 -17.09 14.77
CA HIS A 81 7.09 -17.23 13.71
C HIS A 81 8.50 -16.82 14.14
N CYS A 82 8.65 -16.07 15.24
CA CYS A 82 9.95 -15.48 15.62
C CYS A 82 10.45 -15.97 16.99
N ALA A 83 9.88 -17.06 17.54
CA ALA A 83 10.16 -17.50 18.90
C ALA A 83 11.63 -17.86 19.17
N ASP A 84 12.33 -18.36 18.15
CA ASP A 84 13.73 -18.78 18.24
C ASP A 84 14.73 -17.67 17.84
N ALA A 85 14.22 -16.53 17.33
CA ALA A 85 15.03 -15.41 16.88
C ALA A 85 15.35 -14.43 18.02
N GLU A 86 16.48 -13.73 17.93
CA GLU A 86 16.69 -12.52 18.74
C GLU A 86 15.74 -11.41 18.25
N LEU A 87 14.88 -10.89 19.12
CA LEU A 87 13.94 -9.82 18.79
C LEU A 87 14.51 -8.44 19.15
N VAL A 88 14.57 -7.54 18.16
CA VAL A 88 14.94 -6.13 18.37
C VAL A 88 13.77 -5.23 17.98
N ASN A 89 13.24 -4.52 18.96
CA ASN A 89 12.26 -3.47 18.72
C ASN A 89 12.97 -2.20 18.26
N SER A 90 12.61 -1.68 17.09
CA SER A 90 13.21 -0.45 16.54
C SER A 90 12.58 0.83 17.08
N VAL A 91 11.48 0.76 17.84
CA VAL A 91 10.85 1.96 18.41
C VAL A 91 11.81 2.64 19.38
N GLY A 92 12.08 3.93 19.14
CA GLY A 92 12.99 4.74 19.94
C GLY A 92 14.47 4.50 19.65
N LYS A 93 14.79 3.83 18.53
CA LYS A 93 16.15 3.69 18.00
C LYS A 93 16.30 4.53 16.74
N ASP A 94 17.44 5.20 16.63
CA ASP A 94 17.78 5.96 15.44
C ASP A 94 18.44 5.05 14.38
N LEU A 95 18.51 5.53 13.13
CA LEU A 95 19.12 4.77 12.02
C LEU A 95 20.58 4.41 12.34
N GLU A 96 21.31 5.30 12.99
CA GLU A 96 22.69 5.13 13.42
C GLU A 96 22.88 4.00 14.44
N GLU A 97 21.81 3.54 15.10
CA GLU A 97 21.83 2.34 15.93
C GLU A 97 21.41 1.09 15.16
N LEU A 98 20.37 1.19 14.32
CA LEU A 98 19.75 0.05 13.66
C LEU A 98 20.59 -0.49 12.50
N ILE A 99 21.16 0.40 11.69
CA ILE A 99 21.95 0.01 10.50
C ILE A 99 23.20 -0.77 10.91
N PRO A 100 24.04 -0.30 11.87
CA PRO A 100 25.20 -1.07 12.32
C PRO A 100 24.81 -2.42 12.93
N LEU A 101 23.71 -2.47 13.70
CA LEU A 101 23.21 -3.70 14.31
C LEU A 101 22.86 -4.75 13.26
N MET A 102 22.09 -4.37 12.24
CA MET A 102 21.72 -5.26 11.14
C MET A 102 22.93 -5.64 10.29
N ARG A 103 23.82 -4.68 9.99
CA ARG A 103 25.06 -4.92 9.24
C ARG A 103 25.97 -5.92 9.95
N ASP A 104 26.25 -5.72 11.23
CA ASP A 104 27.18 -6.55 11.99
C ASP A 104 26.64 -7.98 12.14
N ALA A 105 25.34 -8.13 12.40
CA ALA A 105 24.69 -9.44 12.43
C ALA A 105 24.82 -10.14 11.07
N HIS A 106 24.46 -9.47 9.97
CA HIS A 106 24.57 -10.05 8.63
C HIS A 106 26.02 -10.45 8.27
N LYS A 107 27.00 -9.56 8.50
CA LYS A 107 28.42 -9.84 8.24
C LYS A 107 29.01 -10.95 9.12
N SER A 108 28.39 -11.23 10.26
CA SER A 108 28.74 -12.37 11.12
C SER A 108 28.15 -13.70 10.63
N GLY A 109 27.39 -13.70 9.53
CA GLY A 109 26.76 -14.88 8.93
C GLY A 109 25.39 -15.22 9.53
N ARG A 110 24.80 -14.32 10.32
CA ARG A 110 23.45 -14.48 10.87
C ARG A 110 22.39 -14.15 9.82
N THR A 111 21.29 -14.88 9.81
CA THR A 111 20.10 -14.51 9.04
C THR A 111 19.38 -13.36 9.76
N VAL A 112 19.19 -12.24 9.06
CA VAL A 112 18.59 -11.02 9.62
C VAL A 112 17.35 -10.68 8.82
N VAL A 113 16.24 -10.37 9.48
CA VAL A 113 15.00 -9.91 8.84
C VAL A 113 14.50 -8.62 9.46
N ARG A 114 13.89 -7.76 8.66
CA ARG A 114 13.29 -6.50 9.08
C ARG A 114 11.79 -6.52 8.83
N LEU A 115 10.98 -6.62 9.88
CA LEU A 115 9.52 -6.65 9.80
C LEU A 115 8.91 -5.24 9.79
N HIS A 116 8.06 -4.99 8.81
CA HIS A 116 7.21 -3.80 8.69
C HIS A 116 5.73 -4.18 8.79
N SER A 117 4.92 -3.35 9.43
CA SER A 117 3.45 -3.52 9.42
C SER A 117 2.89 -3.27 8.03
N GLY A 118 1.90 -4.06 7.62
CA GLY A 118 1.28 -3.96 6.30
C GLY A 118 2.26 -4.32 5.18
N ASP A 119 2.48 -3.37 4.27
CA ASP A 119 3.43 -3.48 3.16
C ASP A 119 4.51 -2.37 3.26
N PRO A 120 5.81 -2.68 3.10
CA PRO A 120 6.89 -1.69 3.22
C PRO A 120 6.80 -0.52 2.22
N ALA A 121 6.13 -0.70 1.08
CA ALA A 121 5.98 0.31 0.05
C ALA A 121 5.00 1.44 0.43
N VAL A 122 4.14 1.25 1.44
CA VAL A 122 3.15 2.24 1.88
C VAL A 122 3.52 2.76 3.27
N TYR A 123 4.11 3.96 3.32
CA TYR A 123 4.55 4.62 4.56
C TYR A 123 5.52 3.80 5.44
N GLY A 124 6.21 2.81 4.86
CA GLY A 124 7.08 1.90 5.62
C GLY A 124 8.48 2.44 5.94
N ALA A 125 8.95 3.50 5.28
CA ALA A 125 10.32 4.03 5.43
C ALA A 125 11.42 2.95 5.26
N ALA A 126 11.20 1.98 4.37
CA ALA A 126 12.15 0.90 4.12
C ALA A 126 13.35 1.34 3.26
N LEU A 127 13.10 2.19 2.24
CA LEU A 127 14.13 2.57 1.26
C LEU A 127 15.34 3.26 1.90
N GLU A 128 15.15 4.18 2.84
CA GLU A 128 16.25 4.85 3.54
C GLU A 128 17.17 3.87 4.30
N GLN A 129 16.60 2.80 4.87
CA GLN A 129 17.36 1.76 5.58
C GLN A 129 18.08 0.84 4.59
N ILE A 130 17.44 0.49 3.48
CA ILE A 130 18.05 -0.29 2.39
C ILE A 130 19.25 0.46 1.81
N ASP A 131 19.08 1.74 1.47
CA ASP A 131 20.13 2.59 0.90
C ASP A 131 21.33 2.77 1.86
N ALA A 132 21.08 2.80 3.17
CA ALA A 132 22.12 2.86 4.19
C ALA A 132 22.86 1.51 4.32
N LEU A 133 22.15 0.39 4.38
CA LEU A 133 22.75 -0.96 4.43
C LEU A 133 23.60 -1.27 3.20
N GLU A 134 23.12 -0.92 2.01
CA GLU A 134 23.81 -1.20 0.75
C GLU A 134 25.14 -0.46 0.63
N ARG A 135 25.21 0.76 1.16
CA ARG A 135 26.48 1.50 1.25
C ARG A 135 27.48 0.86 2.22
N GLU A 136 26.99 0.13 3.21
CA GLU A 136 27.84 -0.66 4.10
C GLU A 136 28.18 -2.05 3.51
N GLY A 137 27.80 -2.30 2.25
CA GLY A 137 28.05 -3.53 1.52
C GLY A 137 27.13 -4.67 1.93
N VAL A 138 25.95 -4.36 2.48
CA VAL A 138 24.93 -5.35 2.87
C VAL A 138 23.74 -5.21 1.94
N PRO A 139 23.52 -6.18 1.02
CA PRO A 139 22.34 -6.18 0.16
C PRO A 139 21.06 -6.23 1.00
N ALA A 140 20.03 -5.55 0.56
CA ALA A 140 18.72 -5.60 1.18
C ALA A 140 17.62 -5.44 0.12
N TYR A 141 16.44 -6.01 0.40
CA TYR A 141 15.35 -6.04 -0.58
C TYR A 141 13.98 -6.10 0.10
N ILE A 142 12.93 -5.70 -0.63
CA ILE A 142 11.56 -5.71 -0.12
C ILE A 142 10.88 -7.05 -0.43
N VAL A 143 10.20 -7.60 0.57
CA VAL A 143 9.23 -8.68 0.40
C VAL A 143 7.83 -8.10 0.64
N PRO A 144 6.92 -8.17 -0.36
CA PRO A 144 5.62 -7.52 -0.25
C PRO A 144 4.74 -8.14 0.84
N GLY A 145 3.82 -7.35 1.35
CA GLY A 145 2.84 -7.73 2.36
C GLY A 145 1.43 -7.29 2.00
N VAL A 146 0.46 -7.71 2.82
CA VAL A 146 -0.92 -7.25 2.70
C VAL A 146 -1.07 -5.93 3.45
N THR A 147 -1.37 -4.84 2.75
CA THR A 147 -1.61 -3.54 3.40
C THR A 147 -2.94 -3.50 4.17
N SER A 148 -3.02 -2.63 5.18
CA SER A 148 -4.20 -2.49 6.03
C SER A 148 -5.45 -1.98 5.31
N SER A 149 -5.32 -1.25 4.19
CA SER A 149 -6.50 -0.85 3.40
C SER A 149 -7.18 -2.06 2.75
N PHE A 150 -6.43 -3.06 2.30
CA PHE A 150 -6.99 -4.29 1.74
C PHE A 150 -7.62 -5.17 2.83
N ALA A 151 -7.00 -5.21 4.01
CA ALA A 151 -7.58 -5.88 5.18
C ALA A 151 -8.93 -5.25 5.57
N ALA A 152 -8.97 -3.92 5.69
CA ALA A 152 -10.20 -3.19 5.98
C ALA A 152 -11.28 -3.42 4.91
N ALA A 153 -10.92 -3.39 3.63
CA ALA A 153 -11.86 -3.67 2.54
C ALA A 153 -12.42 -5.11 2.62
N ALA A 154 -11.60 -6.09 2.98
CA ALA A 154 -12.03 -7.48 3.19
C ALA A 154 -13.00 -7.60 4.37
N THR A 155 -12.72 -6.96 5.49
CA THR A 155 -13.61 -6.87 6.67
C THR A 155 -14.96 -6.24 6.30
N LEU A 156 -14.93 -5.14 5.54
CA LEU A 156 -16.14 -4.46 5.05
C LEU A 156 -16.84 -5.18 3.90
N ARG A 157 -16.24 -6.25 3.37
CA ARG A 157 -16.74 -7.04 2.22
C ARG A 157 -16.97 -6.19 0.98
N THR A 158 -16.05 -5.26 0.71
CA THR A 158 -16.13 -4.34 -0.43
C THR A 158 -14.89 -4.41 -1.31
N GLN A 159 -14.93 -3.70 -2.43
CA GLN A 159 -13.77 -3.39 -3.25
C GLN A 159 -13.45 -1.90 -3.07
N LEU A 160 -12.18 -1.53 -3.11
CA LEU A 160 -11.78 -0.12 -3.05
C LEU A 160 -12.09 0.61 -4.37
N THR A 161 -12.23 -0.13 -5.48
CA THR A 161 -12.80 0.36 -6.73
C THR A 161 -14.07 -0.40 -7.05
N LEU A 162 -15.15 0.31 -7.32
CA LEU A 162 -16.46 -0.25 -7.61
C LEU A 162 -17.01 0.41 -8.87
N ASN A 163 -17.34 -0.38 -9.88
CA ASN A 163 -17.81 0.14 -11.17
C ASN A 163 -19.06 1.02 -10.98
N GLY A 164 -19.02 2.24 -11.51
CA GLY A 164 -20.08 3.25 -11.34
C GLY A 164 -20.10 3.95 -9.98
N VAL A 165 -19.16 3.66 -9.09
CA VAL A 165 -19.09 4.20 -7.72
C VAL A 165 -17.73 4.84 -7.43
N ALA A 166 -16.64 4.09 -7.60
CA ALA A 166 -15.27 4.58 -7.38
C ALA A 166 -14.31 3.99 -8.42
N ASN A 167 -13.67 4.86 -9.19
CA ASN A 167 -12.67 4.48 -10.21
C ASN A 167 -11.23 4.60 -9.69
N HIS A 168 -11.06 5.30 -8.58
CA HIS A 168 -9.76 5.66 -8.04
C HIS A 168 -9.65 5.25 -6.56
N VAL A 169 -8.42 5.04 -6.12
CA VAL A 169 -8.08 4.82 -4.71
C VAL A 169 -6.93 5.74 -4.36
N ALA A 170 -7.09 6.53 -3.29
CA ALA A 170 -6.03 7.35 -2.75
C ALA A 170 -5.55 6.75 -1.43
N PHE A 171 -4.27 6.41 -1.35
CA PHE A 171 -3.61 6.14 -0.07
C PHE A 171 -2.98 7.45 0.41
N THR A 172 -3.48 7.97 1.52
CA THR A 172 -3.07 9.28 2.04
C THR A 172 -2.90 9.22 3.56
N ARG A 173 -2.40 10.32 4.14
CA ARG A 173 -2.33 10.55 5.59
C ARG A 173 -2.72 12.00 5.86
N PRO A 174 -3.34 12.33 7.00
CA PRO A 174 -3.75 13.70 7.27
C PRO A 174 -2.52 14.54 7.64
N ARG A 175 -2.63 15.88 7.56
CA ARG A 175 -1.61 16.79 8.09
C ARG A 175 -1.27 16.44 9.54
N GLY A 176 -0.03 16.68 9.93
CA GLY A 176 0.43 16.38 11.28
C GLY A 176 1.85 16.89 11.51
N LYS A 177 2.61 16.22 12.38
CA LYS A 177 4.00 16.63 12.68
C LYS A 177 4.94 16.52 11.47
N THR A 178 4.61 15.67 10.51
CA THR A 178 5.49 15.26 9.41
C THR A 178 4.90 15.52 8.02
N LEU A 179 3.72 16.14 7.94
CA LEU A 179 3.08 16.52 6.69
C LEU A 179 2.49 17.91 6.89
N ASP A 180 2.97 18.86 6.09
CA ASP A 180 2.53 20.25 6.14
C ASP A 180 1.11 20.39 5.58
N ALA A 181 0.43 21.48 5.96
CA ALA A 181 -0.96 21.69 5.58
C ALA A 181 -1.15 21.89 4.06
N GLU A 182 -0.11 22.30 3.34
CA GLU A 182 -0.14 22.49 1.88
C GLU A 182 -0.08 21.17 1.09
N ASP A 183 0.45 20.11 1.71
CA ASP A 183 0.59 18.76 1.11
C ASP A 183 -0.54 17.81 1.56
N ASP A 184 -1.50 18.30 2.34
CA ASP A 184 -2.65 17.54 2.80
C ASP A 184 -3.79 17.62 1.78
N HIS A 185 -3.85 16.59 0.92
CA HIS A 185 -4.79 16.50 -0.19
C HIS A 185 -6.07 15.71 0.11
N VAL A 186 -6.39 15.44 1.39
CA VAL A 186 -7.57 14.62 1.74
C VAL A 186 -8.85 15.22 1.18
N ALA A 187 -9.02 16.54 1.30
CA ALA A 187 -10.21 17.23 0.80
C ALA A 187 -10.35 17.11 -0.71
N GLU A 188 -9.26 17.32 -1.45
CA GLU A 188 -9.22 17.25 -2.90
C GLU A 188 -9.62 15.85 -3.40
N PHE A 189 -9.16 14.78 -2.72
CA PHE A 189 -9.57 13.42 -3.10
C PHE A 189 -11.06 13.16 -2.85
N VAL A 190 -11.61 13.63 -1.73
CA VAL A 190 -13.04 13.48 -1.42
C VAL A 190 -13.90 14.29 -2.39
N GLU A 191 -13.48 15.51 -2.74
CA GLU A 191 -14.18 16.40 -3.68
C GLU A 191 -14.27 15.84 -5.11
N MET A 192 -13.36 14.93 -5.52
CA MET A 192 -13.46 14.26 -6.83
C MET A 192 -14.69 13.36 -6.95
N GLY A 193 -15.22 12.85 -5.82
CA GLY A 193 -16.48 12.10 -5.77
C GLY A 193 -16.43 10.65 -6.27
N ASP A 194 -15.38 10.23 -6.99
CA ASP A 194 -15.19 8.85 -7.47
C ASP A 194 -13.87 8.21 -6.99
N VAL A 195 -13.34 8.72 -5.87
CA VAL A 195 -12.12 8.24 -5.19
C VAL A 195 -12.49 7.60 -3.85
N THR A 196 -12.04 6.37 -3.62
CA THR A 196 -12.01 5.80 -2.26
C THR A 196 -10.77 6.30 -1.54
N THR A 197 -10.93 7.20 -0.57
CA THR A 197 -9.81 7.77 0.18
C THR A 197 -9.50 6.92 1.41
N CYS A 198 -8.33 6.29 1.42
CA CYS A 198 -7.82 5.49 2.54
C CYS A 198 -6.83 6.34 3.35
N ILE A 199 -7.19 6.70 4.59
CA ILE A 199 -6.35 7.52 5.47
C ILE A 199 -5.57 6.61 6.43
N TYR A 200 -4.26 6.60 6.25
CA TYR A 200 -3.26 5.98 7.13
C TYR A 200 -2.80 6.97 8.19
N LEU A 201 -2.25 6.45 9.29
CA LEU A 201 -1.61 7.24 10.37
C LEU A 201 -2.53 8.34 10.98
N GLY A 202 -3.85 8.24 10.79
CA GLY A 202 -4.77 9.34 10.99
C GLY A 202 -5.79 9.16 12.10
N THR A 203 -5.78 8.05 12.87
CA THR A 203 -6.83 7.76 13.87
C THR A 203 -7.07 8.90 14.86
N HIS A 204 -6.00 9.54 15.33
CA HIS A 204 -6.05 10.67 16.26
C HIS A 204 -6.52 11.99 15.60
N ALA A 205 -6.52 12.05 14.27
CA ALA A 205 -6.87 13.21 13.47
C ALA A 205 -8.20 13.04 12.73
N VAL A 206 -8.96 11.95 12.98
CA VAL A 206 -10.22 11.68 12.29
C VAL A 206 -11.19 12.84 12.47
N SER A 207 -11.47 13.28 13.70
CA SER A 207 -12.40 14.38 13.96
C SER A 207 -11.97 15.68 13.27
N ASP A 208 -10.71 16.11 13.42
CA ASP A 208 -10.18 17.32 12.74
C ASP A 208 -10.27 17.20 11.21
N THR A 209 -10.03 16.01 10.67
CA THR A 209 -10.14 15.76 9.23
C THR A 209 -11.58 15.91 8.75
N MET A 210 -12.55 15.36 9.49
CA MET A 210 -13.97 15.48 9.15
C MET A 210 -14.48 16.91 9.28
N ASP A 211 -14.11 17.63 10.33
CA ASP A 211 -14.47 19.04 10.52
C ASP A 211 -14.01 19.89 9.33
N ARG A 212 -12.77 19.68 8.89
CA ARG A 212 -12.23 20.39 7.72
C ARG A 212 -12.94 20.02 6.43
N LEU A 213 -13.35 18.77 6.27
CA LEU A 213 -14.12 18.33 5.11
C LEU A 213 -15.50 19.00 5.09
N LEU A 214 -16.15 19.15 6.25
CA LEU A 214 -17.43 19.85 6.38
C LEU A 214 -17.33 21.35 6.08
N ASP A 215 -16.16 21.96 6.27
CA ASP A 215 -15.90 23.37 5.93
C ASP A 215 -15.71 23.60 4.42
N ARG A 216 -15.66 22.55 3.58
CA ARG A 216 -15.41 22.66 2.14
C ARG A 216 -16.71 22.70 1.35
N ASP A 217 -16.79 23.66 0.44
CA ASP A 217 -17.87 23.73 -0.53
C ASP A 217 -17.83 22.51 -1.46
N GLY A 218 -18.90 21.72 -1.50
CA GLY A 218 -19.04 20.57 -2.43
C GLY A 218 -18.76 19.20 -1.80
N VAL A 219 -18.31 19.14 -0.54
CA VAL A 219 -18.29 17.89 0.22
C VAL A 219 -19.69 17.61 0.76
N ASP A 220 -20.22 16.41 0.49
CA ASP A 220 -21.50 15.97 1.06
C ASP A 220 -21.28 15.44 2.49
N PRO A 221 -21.90 16.03 3.52
CA PRO A 221 -21.81 15.53 4.90
C PRO A 221 -22.26 14.07 5.06
N GLU A 222 -23.11 13.57 4.17
CA GLU A 222 -23.62 12.20 4.19
C GLU A 222 -22.67 11.21 3.51
N THR A 223 -21.55 11.67 2.92
CA THR A 223 -20.54 10.80 2.30
C THR A 223 -20.12 9.70 3.28
N PRO A 224 -20.24 8.41 2.91
CA PRO A 224 -19.96 7.32 3.82
C PRO A 224 -18.51 7.29 4.31
N VAL A 225 -18.34 6.95 5.58
CA VAL A 225 -17.04 6.70 6.20
C VAL A 225 -17.09 5.41 7.01
N ALA A 226 -16.09 4.55 6.81
CA ALA A 226 -15.85 3.38 7.65
C ALA A 226 -14.48 3.50 8.32
N VAL A 227 -14.40 3.14 9.60
CA VAL A 227 -13.17 3.08 10.39
C VAL A 227 -13.04 1.66 10.91
N VAL A 228 -11.99 0.97 10.45
CA VAL A 228 -11.66 -0.39 10.90
C VAL A 228 -10.45 -0.28 11.81
N TYR A 229 -10.69 -0.43 13.12
CA TYR A 229 -9.64 -0.51 14.12
C TYR A 229 -9.04 -1.90 14.10
N HIS A 230 -7.70 -2.00 14.09
CA HIS A 230 -7.00 -3.28 14.19
C HIS A 230 -7.51 -4.31 13.17
N ALA A 231 -7.60 -3.90 11.90
CA ALA A 231 -8.06 -4.78 10.83
C ALA A 231 -7.29 -6.11 10.86
N SER A 232 -8.00 -7.25 10.94
CA SER A 232 -7.53 -8.63 11.12
C SER A 232 -7.00 -9.05 12.50
N TRP A 233 -6.99 -8.19 13.51
CA TRP A 233 -6.57 -8.60 14.86
C TRP A 233 -7.75 -9.22 15.62
N ASP A 234 -7.46 -9.91 16.72
CA ASP A 234 -8.48 -10.49 17.60
C ASP A 234 -9.42 -9.44 18.21
N ASP A 235 -8.94 -8.20 18.38
CA ASP A 235 -9.70 -7.05 18.90
C ASP A 235 -10.14 -6.07 17.79
N GLU A 236 -10.30 -6.55 16.55
CA GLU A 236 -10.85 -5.78 15.44
C GLU A 236 -12.23 -5.18 15.81
N ASP A 237 -12.43 -3.91 15.44
CA ASP A 237 -13.72 -3.25 15.56
C ASP A 237 -14.02 -2.39 14.33
N VAL A 238 -15.30 -2.30 13.98
CA VAL A 238 -15.77 -1.60 12.77
C VAL A 238 -16.79 -0.54 13.17
N ILE A 239 -16.44 0.72 12.88
CA ILE A 239 -17.31 1.87 13.10
C ILE A 239 -17.69 2.46 11.75
N THR A 240 -18.98 2.56 11.49
CA THR A 240 -19.50 3.15 10.24
C THR A 240 -20.31 4.40 10.51
N GLY A 241 -20.24 5.35 9.58
CA GLY A 241 -20.94 6.60 9.66
C GLY A 241 -20.82 7.39 8.37
N SER A 242 -20.92 8.69 8.50
CA SER A 242 -20.67 9.65 7.43
C SER A 242 -19.62 10.66 7.86
N ILE A 243 -19.19 11.53 6.95
CA ILE A 243 -18.32 12.67 7.28
C ILE A 243 -18.91 13.47 8.45
N ALA A 244 -20.23 13.62 8.52
CA ALA A 244 -20.91 14.38 9.57
C ALA A 244 -20.80 13.78 10.98
N ASP A 245 -20.68 12.46 11.13
CA ASP A 245 -20.86 11.81 12.44
C ASP A 245 -19.75 10.84 12.87
N ILE A 246 -18.84 10.47 11.97
CA ILE A 246 -17.84 9.44 12.25
C ILE A 246 -16.82 9.87 13.31
N GLY A 247 -16.49 11.17 13.37
CA GLY A 247 -15.58 11.72 14.38
C GLY A 247 -16.07 11.45 15.81
N GLU A 248 -17.31 11.81 16.11
CA GLU A 248 -17.94 11.59 17.43
C GLU A 248 -18.02 10.10 17.79
N LYS A 249 -18.33 9.24 16.81
CA LYS A 249 -18.40 7.78 17.01
C LYS A 249 -17.04 7.18 17.35
N VAL A 250 -15.98 7.59 16.65
CA VAL A 250 -14.61 7.14 16.92
C VAL A 250 -14.13 7.61 18.29
N GLU A 251 -14.40 8.88 18.65
CA GLU A 251 -14.07 9.40 19.97
C GLU A 251 -14.79 8.65 21.10
N SER A 252 -16.07 8.34 20.90
CA SER A 252 -16.89 7.60 21.86
C SER A 252 -16.40 6.16 22.07
N ALA A 253 -15.85 5.54 21.01
CA ALA A 253 -15.24 4.21 21.09
C ALA A 253 -13.87 4.23 21.81
N GLY A 254 -13.21 5.39 21.85
CA GLY A 254 -11.96 5.59 22.58
C GLY A 254 -10.70 5.08 21.87
N TYR A 255 -10.79 4.71 20.60
CA TYR A 255 -9.65 4.29 19.79
C TYR A 255 -8.75 5.49 19.44
N ARG A 256 -7.44 5.33 19.57
CA ARG A 256 -6.46 6.43 19.41
C ARG A 256 -5.33 6.14 18.43
N ALA A 257 -5.20 4.92 17.94
CA ALA A 257 -4.16 4.50 17.00
C ALA A 257 -4.63 3.31 16.16
N SER A 258 -3.86 2.96 15.13
CA SER A 258 -3.99 1.69 14.38
C SER A 258 -5.36 1.42 13.74
N ALA A 259 -6.08 2.48 13.35
CA ALA A 259 -7.30 2.35 12.56
C ALA A 259 -7.08 2.79 11.10
N MET A 260 -7.70 2.04 10.19
CA MET A 260 -7.81 2.38 8.77
C MET A 260 -9.14 3.09 8.54
N VAL A 261 -9.09 4.30 7.97
CA VAL A 261 -10.28 5.09 7.65
C VAL A 261 -10.49 5.06 6.15
N LEU A 262 -11.69 4.68 5.71
CA LEU A 262 -12.10 4.64 4.31
C LEU A 262 -13.25 5.63 4.13
N ILE A 263 -13.02 6.66 3.30
CA ILE A 263 -14.02 7.67 2.95
C ILE A 263 -14.48 7.42 1.50
N GLY A 264 -15.79 7.51 1.29
CA GLY A 264 -16.42 7.39 -0.02
C GLY A 264 -17.40 6.23 -0.11
N GLU A 265 -18.23 6.27 -1.15
CA GLU A 265 -19.34 5.33 -1.36
C GLU A 265 -18.91 3.86 -1.38
N ALA A 266 -17.69 3.57 -1.84
CA ALA A 266 -17.17 2.21 -1.88
C ALA A 266 -17.07 1.55 -0.50
N ALA A 267 -16.97 2.32 0.59
CA ALA A 267 -16.96 1.79 1.95
C ALA A 267 -18.26 1.03 2.30
N THR A 268 -19.36 1.28 1.58
CA THR A 268 -20.66 0.63 1.80
C THR A 268 -20.80 -0.74 1.11
N GLY A 269 -19.97 -1.02 0.10
CA GLY A 269 -20.11 -2.21 -0.76
C GLY A 269 -21.40 -2.25 -1.60
N ALA A 270 -22.09 -1.11 -1.75
CA ALA A 270 -23.39 -1.02 -2.42
C ALA A 270 -23.34 -0.11 -3.67
N GLY A 271 -24.45 -0.06 -4.41
CA GLY A 271 -24.66 0.91 -5.50
C GLY A 271 -23.89 0.64 -6.80
N TYR A 272 -23.06 -0.40 -6.85
CA TYR A 272 -22.20 -0.67 -8.00
C TYR A 272 -22.90 -1.39 -9.16
N GLU A 273 -22.38 -1.14 -10.36
CA GLU A 273 -22.83 -1.78 -11.60
C GLU A 273 -22.06 -3.07 -11.90
N ARG A 274 -22.66 -3.99 -12.65
CA ARG A 274 -22.01 -5.26 -13.02
C ARG A 274 -20.74 -4.98 -13.84
N SER A 275 -19.62 -5.57 -13.40
CA SER A 275 -18.36 -5.50 -14.15
C SER A 275 -18.51 -6.10 -15.55
N PHE A 276 -17.90 -5.44 -16.53
CA PHE A 276 -17.84 -5.94 -17.90
C PHE A 276 -17.03 -7.24 -18.01
N LEU A 277 -16.14 -7.59 -17.07
CA LEU A 277 -15.25 -8.78 -17.14
C LEU A 277 -15.95 -10.11 -17.51
N TYR A 278 -17.25 -10.22 -17.25
CA TYR A 278 -18.05 -11.42 -17.53
C TYR A 278 -19.01 -11.28 -18.73
N GLY A 279 -18.79 -10.28 -19.59
CA GLY A 279 -19.55 -10.04 -20.82
C GLY A 279 -18.90 -10.65 -22.07
N ASP A 280 -19.62 -10.66 -23.18
CA ASP A 280 -19.18 -11.31 -24.44
C ASP A 280 -17.86 -10.78 -25.01
N TRP A 281 -17.42 -9.57 -24.62
CA TRP A 281 -16.11 -9.03 -25.05
C TRP A 281 -14.92 -9.84 -24.50
N ALA A 282 -15.08 -10.54 -23.37
CA ALA A 282 -14.05 -11.44 -22.86
C ALA A 282 -13.86 -12.68 -23.76
N ASN A 283 -14.87 -13.02 -24.57
CA ASN A 283 -14.83 -14.12 -25.54
C ASN A 283 -14.51 -13.67 -26.96
N SER A 284 -14.62 -12.39 -27.30
CA SER A 284 -14.39 -11.91 -28.67
C SER A 284 -12.92 -11.94 -29.10
N GLY A 285 -11.97 -12.11 -28.17
CA GLY A 285 -10.55 -12.29 -28.49
C GLY A 285 -10.17 -13.70 -28.98
N ALA A 286 -11.06 -14.70 -28.84
CA ALA A 286 -10.76 -16.08 -29.21
C ALA A 286 -11.27 -16.48 -30.61
N THR A 287 -12.18 -15.70 -31.20
CA THR A 287 -12.82 -16.04 -32.49
C THR A 287 -12.17 -15.41 -33.73
N ASP A 288 -11.39 -14.34 -33.58
CA ASP A 288 -10.77 -13.65 -34.73
C ASP A 288 -9.46 -14.28 -35.22
N ALA A 289 -8.98 -15.36 -34.58
CA ALA A 289 -7.79 -16.10 -35.00
C ALA A 289 -8.11 -17.34 -35.88
N ALA A 290 -9.39 -17.63 -36.16
CA ALA A 290 -9.81 -18.88 -36.79
C ALA A 290 -10.66 -18.74 -38.07
N SER A 291 -10.61 -17.60 -38.77
CA SER A 291 -11.14 -17.48 -40.13
C SER A 291 -10.16 -16.78 -41.06
N GLY A 292 -9.07 -17.48 -41.37
CA GLY A 292 -8.22 -17.17 -42.51
C GLY A 292 -8.76 -17.85 -43.76
N GLU A 293 -9.50 -17.11 -44.58
CA GLU A 293 -9.60 -17.38 -46.02
C GLU A 293 -9.18 -16.09 -46.76
N PRO A 294 -8.21 -16.17 -47.70
CA PRO A 294 -7.83 -15.02 -48.51
C PRO A 294 -8.75 -14.96 -49.73
N ASP A 295 -9.39 -13.81 -49.95
CA ASP A 295 -10.09 -13.55 -51.21
C ASP A 295 -9.32 -12.47 -51.97
N ASP A 296 -8.64 -12.92 -53.03
CA ASP A 296 -7.85 -12.11 -53.94
C ASP A 296 -8.58 -11.99 -55.29
N ALA A 297 -8.65 -10.75 -55.78
CA ALA A 297 -8.74 -10.29 -57.18
C ALA A 297 -10.11 -10.04 -57.88
N ALA A 298 -10.34 -8.73 -58.13
CA ALA A 298 -10.71 -8.07 -59.42
C ALA A 298 -12.13 -8.31 -60.03
N ASP A 299 -12.77 -7.43 -60.80
CA ASP A 299 -12.39 -6.26 -61.60
C ASP A 299 -13.65 -5.41 -61.99
N ALA A 300 -13.42 -4.14 -62.39
CA ALA A 300 -14.17 -3.26 -63.32
C ALA A 300 -15.67 -2.89 -63.03
N ALA A 301 -16.14 -1.63 -62.92
CA ALA A 301 -15.99 -0.34 -63.63
C ALA A 301 -17.28 0.04 -64.43
N GLU A 302 -17.78 1.26 -64.21
CA GLU A 302 -18.52 2.22 -65.09
C GLU A 302 -19.46 3.11 -64.22
N THR A 303 -19.20 4.41 -63.99
CA THR A 303 -19.62 5.61 -64.79
C THR A 303 -21.10 5.56 -65.23
N THR A 304 -21.98 6.56 -65.06
CA THR A 304 -21.88 8.02 -65.28
C THR A 304 -23.15 8.76 -64.76
N GLU A 305 -23.01 10.08 -64.54
CA GLU A 305 -23.96 11.20 -64.81
C GLU A 305 -25.28 11.45 -64.02
N THR A 306 -25.24 12.52 -63.20
CA THR A 306 -25.88 13.86 -63.35
C THR A 306 -27.36 14.04 -63.84
N GLU A 307 -28.09 14.89 -63.09
CA GLU A 307 -29.28 15.74 -63.43
C GLU A 307 -30.63 15.05 -63.70
N ALA A 308 -31.83 15.56 -63.38
CA ALA A 308 -32.38 16.77 -62.76
C ALA A 308 -33.89 16.55 -62.42
N ASP A 309 -34.45 17.47 -61.61
CA ASP A 309 -35.86 17.91 -61.46
C ASP A 309 -37.01 16.90 -61.28
N ASP A 310 -37.66 16.93 -60.10
CA ASP A 310 -38.94 17.65 -59.86
C ASP A 310 -39.16 17.86 -58.34
#